data_AF-A0A522Z6R9-F1
#
_entry.id   AF-A0A522Z6R9-F1
#
_cell.length_a   1.000
_cell.length_b   1.000
_cell.length_c   1.000
_cell.angle_alpha   90.00
_cell.angle_beta   90.00
_cell.angle_gamma   90.00
#
_symmetry.space_group_name_H-M   'P 1'
#
loop_
_entity.id
_entity.type
_entity.pdbx_description
1 polymer ?
#
loop_
_entity_poly.entity_id
_entity_poly.type
_entity_poly.pdbx_seq_one_letter_code
_entity_poly.pdbx_strand_id
1 'polypeptide(L)'
;MSEPAPEKPARLKDIPRWDTEAPCPAVVGDEEMAHLAFYSDDDEDITVVVTFWGCVEHRFGGAGAAGGKAVEVLNSRRLHERRAAAADRSVEEVRALKRLRHFRFTFPDADFECLADGYTVKQMPGHTPLKAASDLAVDMRNV
;
A
#
# COMPACT_ATOMS: atom_id res chain seq x y z
N MET A 1 -30.33 -7.47 -9.90
CA MET A 1 -28.96 -7.37 -9.35
C MET A 1 -28.93 -6.12 -8.51
N SER A 2 -28.69 -6.23 -7.20
CA SER A 2 -28.64 -5.06 -6.31
C SER A 2 -27.40 -4.22 -6.63
N GLU A 3 -27.55 -2.90 -6.68
CA GLU A 3 -26.42 -1.98 -6.86
C GLU A 3 -25.42 -2.15 -5.70
N PRO A 4 -24.10 -2.23 -5.96
CA PRO A 4 -23.12 -2.33 -4.87
C PRO A 4 -23.18 -1.08 -4.01
N ALA A 5 -23.05 -1.25 -2.69
CA ALA A 5 -23.00 -0.14 -1.75
C ALA A 5 -21.88 0.85 -2.13
N PRO A 6 -22.06 2.16 -1.88
CA PRO A 6 -21.04 3.14 -2.22
C PRO A 6 -19.73 2.86 -1.48
N GLU A 7 -18.60 3.12 -2.16
CA GLU A 7 -17.27 2.97 -1.56
C GLU A 7 -17.13 3.90 -0.36
N LYS A 8 -16.60 3.36 0.74
CA LYS A 8 -16.45 4.09 1.99
C LYS A 8 -14.99 4.07 2.43
N PRO A 9 -14.29 5.21 2.40
CA PRO A 9 -12.92 5.27 2.89
C PRO A 9 -12.88 5.21 4.43
N ALA A 10 -12.05 4.32 4.98
CA ALA A 10 -11.73 4.22 6.39
C ALA A 10 -10.26 4.61 6.60
N ARG A 11 -10.00 5.64 7.42
CA ARG A 11 -8.63 6.14 7.64
C ARG A 11 -7.75 5.10 8.34
N LEU A 12 -6.54 4.89 7.82
CA LEU A 12 -5.49 4.13 8.47
C LEU A 12 -4.80 5.04 9.51
N LYS A 13 -4.79 4.63 10.78
CA LYS A 13 -4.40 5.51 11.91
C LYS A 13 -2.93 5.39 12.29
N ASP A 14 -2.33 4.27 11.94
CA ASP A 14 -0.94 3.87 12.14
C ASP A 14 -0.02 4.32 11.01
N ILE A 15 -0.58 4.91 9.95
CA ILE A 15 0.16 5.52 8.86
C ILE A 15 0.42 7.00 9.20
N PRO A 16 1.70 7.41 9.32
CA PRO A 16 2.08 8.81 9.51
C PRO A 16 1.59 9.71 8.38
N ARG A 17 1.54 11.01 8.63
CA ARG A 17 1.37 11.98 7.55
C ARG A 17 2.64 12.04 6.72
N TRP A 18 2.48 12.30 5.43
CA TRP A 18 3.59 12.52 4.52
C TRP A 18 3.73 13.97 4.14
N ASP A 19 4.99 14.34 3.91
CA ASP A 19 5.37 15.66 3.43
C ASP A 19 4.81 15.87 2.02
N THR A 20 4.09 16.98 1.84
CA THR A 20 3.49 17.35 0.56
C THR A 20 4.45 18.04 -0.40
N GLU A 21 5.62 18.44 0.07
CA GLU A 21 6.71 19.02 -0.72
C GLU A 21 7.77 17.96 -1.11
N ALA A 22 7.71 16.77 -0.49
CA ALA A 22 8.59 15.67 -0.77
C ALA A 22 8.36 15.06 -2.18
N PRO A 23 9.41 14.53 -2.82
CA PRO A 23 9.30 13.87 -4.12
C PRO A 23 8.34 12.67 -4.07
N CYS A 24 7.82 12.30 -5.26
CA CYS A 24 6.89 11.19 -5.42
C CYS A 24 7.33 9.93 -4.65
N PRO A 25 6.38 9.23 -4.00
CA PRO A 25 6.66 7.99 -3.31
C PRO A 25 7.27 6.94 -4.25
N ALA A 26 8.11 6.08 -3.71
CA ALA A 26 8.67 4.95 -4.44
C ALA A 26 7.87 3.68 -4.14
N VAL A 27 7.63 2.85 -5.16
CA VAL A 27 7.16 1.47 -4.97
C VAL A 27 8.21 0.50 -5.47
N VAL A 28 8.46 -0.54 -4.68
CA VAL A 28 9.18 -1.73 -5.09
C VAL A 28 8.28 -2.92 -4.75
N GLY A 29 8.04 -3.81 -5.70
CA GLY A 29 7.20 -4.98 -5.47
C GLY A 29 7.81 -6.22 -6.09
N ASP A 30 7.41 -7.37 -5.55
CA ASP A 30 7.59 -8.69 -6.12
C ASP A 30 6.21 -9.36 -6.36
N GLU A 31 6.18 -10.67 -6.56
CA GLU A 31 4.93 -11.41 -6.84
C GLU A 31 3.97 -11.47 -5.65
N GLU A 32 4.44 -11.31 -4.41
CA GLU A 32 3.64 -11.49 -3.20
C GLU A 32 3.62 -10.25 -2.28
N MET A 33 4.56 -9.32 -2.47
CA MET A 33 4.75 -8.16 -1.61
C MET A 33 4.86 -6.87 -2.42
N ALA A 34 4.39 -5.78 -1.84
CA ALA A 34 4.66 -4.43 -2.31
C ALA A 34 5.17 -3.57 -1.16
N HIS A 35 6.22 -2.79 -1.41
CA HIS A 35 6.82 -1.84 -0.48
C HIS A 35 6.60 -0.44 -1.02
N LEU A 36 5.84 0.37 -0.29
CA LEU A 36 5.64 1.79 -0.57
C LEU A 36 6.49 2.61 0.40
N ALA A 37 7.40 3.41 -0.14
CA ALA A 37 8.27 4.28 0.63
C ALA A 37 7.95 5.75 0.38
N PHE A 38 7.83 6.54 1.44
CA PHE A 38 7.59 7.99 1.39
C PHE A 38 8.20 8.70 2.60
N TYR A 39 8.37 10.02 2.52
CA TYR A 39 8.88 10.84 3.62
C TYR A 39 7.75 11.29 4.54
N SER A 40 7.98 11.23 5.85
CA SER A 40 7.02 11.71 6.84
C SER A 40 7.10 13.24 7.00
N ASP A 41 5.96 13.88 7.28
CA ASP A 41 5.88 15.30 7.68
C ASP A 41 6.09 15.49 9.20
N ASP A 42 6.03 14.40 9.98
CA ASP A 42 6.08 14.47 11.44
C ASP A 42 7.51 14.74 11.95
N ASP A 43 8.54 14.32 11.20
CA ASP A 43 9.96 14.53 11.52
C ASP A 43 10.80 14.65 10.23
N GLU A 44 11.65 15.67 10.19
CA GLU A 44 12.72 15.79 9.18
C GLU A 44 13.61 14.53 9.29
N ASP A 45 13.92 13.90 8.15
CA ASP A 45 14.69 12.65 8.06
C ASP A 45 13.99 11.38 8.55
N ILE A 46 12.67 11.23 8.38
CA ILE A 46 12.01 9.92 8.49
C ILE A 46 11.47 9.44 7.14
N THR A 47 11.91 8.25 6.73
CA THR A 47 11.31 7.47 5.65
C THR A 47 10.35 6.44 6.24
N VAL A 48 9.09 6.52 5.83
CA VAL A 48 8.07 5.53 6.14
C VAL A 48 8.06 4.48 5.04
N VAL A 49 8.16 3.21 5.42
CA VAL A 49 7.99 2.06 4.53
C VAL A 49 6.75 1.30 4.95
N VAL A 50 5.78 1.24 4.04
CA VAL A 50 4.57 0.43 4.19
C VAL A 50 4.77 -0.84 3.35
N THR A 51 4.75 -1.98 4.02
CA THR A 51 4.88 -3.29 3.36
C THR A 51 3.53 -3.97 3.31
N PHE A 52 3.02 -4.24 2.11
CA PHE A 52 1.78 -4.95 1.84
C PHE A 52 2.09 -6.42 1.54
N TRP A 53 1.51 -7.36 2.30
CA TRP A 53 1.67 -8.80 2.04
C TRP A 53 0.45 -9.39 1.34
N GLY A 54 0.68 -10.44 0.55
CA GLY A 54 -0.35 -11.00 -0.32
C GLY A 54 -0.83 -9.97 -1.34
N CYS A 55 0.06 -9.09 -1.79
CA CYS A 55 -0.24 -8.06 -2.76
C CYS A 55 -0.49 -8.72 -4.12
N VAL A 56 -1.72 -8.64 -4.61
CA VAL A 56 -2.10 -9.24 -5.91
C VAL A 56 -2.14 -8.21 -7.04
N GLU A 57 -2.05 -6.92 -6.69
CA GLU A 57 -2.07 -5.80 -7.62
C GLU A 57 -1.71 -4.51 -6.90
N HIS A 58 -0.87 -3.69 -7.52
CA HIS A 58 -0.65 -2.31 -7.13
C HIS A 58 -0.58 -1.42 -8.37
N ARG A 59 -0.95 -0.16 -8.23
CA ARG A 59 -0.84 0.83 -9.31
C ARG A 59 -0.54 2.21 -8.75
N PHE A 60 0.19 2.97 -9.54
CA PHE A 60 0.20 4.43 -9.46
C PHE A 60 -0.70 4.99 -10.56
N GLY A 61 -1.55 5.94 -10.22
CA GLY A 61 -2.41 6.61 -11.18
C GLY A 61 -3.16 7.78 -10.57
N GLY A 62 -3.88 8.52 -11.40
CA GLY A 62 -4.66 9.68 -10.98
C GLY A 62 -3.83 10.97 -10.83
N ALA A 63 -4.52 12.10 -10.92
CA ALA A 63 -3.99 13.36 -10.41
C ALA A 63 -4.22 13.32 -8.90
N GLY A 64 -3.15 13.44 -8.12
CA GLY A 64 -3.25 13.49 -6.67
C GLY A 64 -4.25 14.55 -6.21
N ALA A 65 -4.87 14.32 -5.05
CA ALA A 65 -5.75 15.30 -4.43
C ALA A 65 -5.03 15.96 -3.25
N ALA A 66 -5.21 17.28 -3.10
CA ALA A 66 -4.71 18.01 -1.95
C ALA A 66 -5.22 17.38 -0.64
N GLY A 67 -4.28 17.02 0.25
CA GLY A 67 -4.60 16.63 1.63
C GLY A 67 -4.25 15.21 2.06
N GLY A 68 -3.35 14.50 1.36
CA GLY A 68 -2.52 13.43 1.93
C GLY A 68 -3.25 12.41 2.80
N LYS A 69 -3.88 11.38 2.19
CA LYS A 69 -4.69 10.40 2.96
C LYS A 69 -4.33 8.97 2.65
N ALA A 70 -4.08 8.20 3.71
CA ALA A 70 -4.04 6.74 3.67
C ALA A 70 -5.36 6.17 4.18
N VAL A 71 -6.02 5.39 3.34
CA VAL A 71 -7.35 4.82 3.63
C VAL A 71 -7.42 3.36 3.17
N GLU A 72 -8.22 2.59 3.89
CA GLU A 72 -8.81 1.37 3.37
C GLU A 72 -10.14 1.72 2.68
N VAL A 73 -10.34 1.26 1.45
CA VAL A 73 -11.58 1.44 0.69
C VAL A 73 -12.53 0.29 1.00
N LEU A 74 -13.45 0.52 1.94
CA LEU A 74 -14.51 -0.43 2.26
C LEU A 74 -15.53 -0.49 1.12
N ASN A 75 -16.11 -1.66 0.92
CA ASN A 75 -17.02 -1.96 -0.20
C ASN A 75 -16.39 -1.67 -1.57
N SER A 76 -15.08 -1.89 -1.73
CA SER A 76 -14.40 -1.58 -2.98
C SER A 76 -15.05 -2.28 -4.17
N ARG A 77 -15.44 -1.49 -5.17
CA ARG A 77 -16.01 -1.97 -6.42
C ARG A 77 -15.02 -2.88 -7.14
N ARG A 78 -13.74 -2.51 -7.14
CA ARG A 78 -12.65 -3.31 -7.73
C ARG A 78 -12.54 -4.70 -7.11
N LEU A 79 -12.59 -4.81 -5.78
CA LEU A 79 -12.62 -6.12 -5.10
C LEU A 79 -13.89 -6.91 -5.42
N HIS A 80 -15.04 -6.22 -5.52
CA HIS A 80 -16.30 -6.87 -5.87
C HIS A 80 -16.27 -7.47 -7.28
N GLU A 81 -15.83 -6.69 -8.28
CA GLU A 81 -15.68 -7.13 -9.66
C GLU A 81 -14.69 -8.29 -9.78
N ARG A 82 -13.57 -8.23 -9.06
CA ARG A 82 -12.56 -9.30 -9.06
C ARG A 82 -13.08 -10.59 -8.43
N ARG A 83 -13.85 -10.50 -7.35
CA ARG A 83 -14.52 -11.66 -6.72
C ARG A 83 -15.60 -12.24 -7.61
N ALA A 84 -16.36 -11.41 -8.32
CA ALA A 84 -17.35 -11.88 -9.30
C ALA A 84 -16.68 -12.64 -10.44
N ALA A 85 -15.62 -12.08 -11.03
CA ALA A 85 -14.86 -12.73 -12.10
C ALA A 85 -14.18 -14.04 -11.66
N ALA A 86 -13.74 -14.12 -10.40
CA ALA A 86 -13.19 -15.36 -9.83
C ALA A 86 -14.26 -16.42 -9.56
N ALA A 87 -15.49 -16.02 -9.21
CA ALA A 87 -16.59 -16.94 -8.97
C ALA A 87 -16.97 -17.75 -10.22
N ASP A 88 -16.77 -17.17 -11.41
CA ASP A 88 -16.96 -17.85 -12.69
C ASP A 88 -15.87 -18.90 -12.97
N ARG A 89 -14.73 -18.85 -12.26
CA ARG A 89 -13.59 -19.75 -12.46
C ARG A 89 -13.51 -20.86 -11.40
N SER A 90 -13.48 -20.53 -10.11
CA SER A 90 -13.42 -21.52 -9.02
C SER A 90 -13.78 -20.97 -7.64
N VAL A 91 -14.22 -21.86 -6.74
CA VAL A 91 -14.52 -21.51 -5.34
C VAL A 91 -13.25 -21.20 -4.56
N GLU A 92 -12.15 -21.89 -4.88
CA GLU A 92 -10.83 -21.72 -4.29
C GLU A 92 -10.28 -20.32 -4.54
N GLU A 93 -10.37 -19.80 -5.76
CA GLU A 93 -9.98 -18.43 -6.08
C GLU A 93 -10.81 -17.41 -5.31
N VAL A 94 -12.14 -17.59 -5.23
CA VAL A 94 -12.99 -16.70 -4.43
C VAL A 94 -12.57 -16.70 -2.97
N ARG A 95 -12.23 -17.87 -2.41
CA ARG A 95 -11.72 -17.98 -1.02
C ARG A 95 -10.40 -17.24 -0.84
N ALA A 96 -9.48 -17.34 -1.79
CA ALA A 96 -8.22 -16.58 -1.76
C ALA A 96 -8.48 -15.07 -1.73
N LEU A 97 -9.44 -14.58 -2.52
CA LEU A 97 -9.78 -13.15 -2.58
C LEU A 97 -10.60 -12.64 -1.38
N LYS A 98 -11.05 -13.51 -0.46
CA LYS A 98 -11.83 -13.08 0.73
C LYS A 98 -11.00 -12.25 1.70
N ARG A 99 -9.70 -12.52 1.78
CA ARG A 99 -8.77 -11.86 2.71
C ARG A 99 -8.26 -10.51 2.17
N LEU A 100 -8.36 -10.31 0.85
CA LEU A 100 -7.93 -9.08 0.22
C LEU A 100 -8.73 -7.87 0.68
N ARG A 101 -7.98 -6.81 0.93
CA ARG A 101 -8.40 -5.47 1.30
C ARG A 101 -7.87 -4.49 0.26
N HIS A 102 -8.54 -3.35 0.11
CA HIS A 102 -8.14 -2.32 -0.83
C HIS A 102 -7.57 -1.13 -0.06
N PHE A 103 -6.30 -0.83 -0.26
CA PHE A 103 -5.61 0.29 0.32
C PHE A 103 -5.38 1.38 -0.73
N ARG A 104 -5.58 2.64 -0.34
CA ARG A 104 -5.31 3.81 -1.19
C ARG A 104 -4.55 4.87 -0.40
N PHE A 105 -3.49 5.38 -1.01
CA PHE A 105 -2.64 6.44 -0.50
C PHE A 105 -2.63 7.57 -1.53
N THR A 106 -3.05 8.77 -1.11
CA THR A 106 -3.18 9.94 -1.99
C THR A 106 -2.06 10.94 -1.75
N PHE A 107 -1.05 10.92 -2.60
CA PHE A 107 0.06 11.86 -2.60
C PHE A 107 -0.30 13.13 -3.39
N PRO A 108 0.47 14.22 -3.25
CA PRO A 108 0.20 15.47 -4.00
C PRO A 108 0.10 15.25 -5.51
N ASP A 109 0.99 14.42 -6.07
CA ASP A 109 1.10 14.22 -7.52
C ASP A 109 0.60 12.86 -8.02
N ALA A 110 0.26 11.93 -7.12
CA ALA A 110 -0.12 10.57 -7.50
C ALA A 110 -1.01 9.90 -6.45
N ASP A 111 -1.91 9.01 -6.90
CA ASP A 111 -2.52 8.03 -6.01
C ASP A 111 -1.81 6.68 -6.17
N PHE A 112 -1.48 6.07 -5.03
CA PHE A 112 -1.11 4.66 -4.95
C PHE A 112 -2.32 3.86 -4.49
N GLU A 113 -2.64 2.80 -5.23
CA GLU A 113 -3.67 1.84 -4.84
C GLU A 113 -3.10 0.42 -4.83
N CYS A 114 -3.47 -0.36 -3.81
CA CYS A 114 -3.00 -1.73 -3.63
C CYS A 114 -4.14 -2.65 -3.15
N LEU A 115 -4.18 -3.86 -3.71
CA LEU A 115 -5.02 -4.96 -3.22
C LEU A 115 -4.12 -5.98 -2.53
N ALA A 116 -4.26 -6.09 -1.20
CA ALA A 116 -3.40 -6.94 -0.38
C ALA A 116 -4.15 -7.52 0.82
N ASP A 117 -3.61 -8.55 1.44
CA ASP A 117 -4.17 -9.18 2.64
C ASP A 117 -4.04 -8.27 3.88
N GLY A 118 -2.98 -7.46 3.93
CA GLY A 118 -2.73 -6.50 4.99
C GLY A 118 -1.44 -5.74 4.77
N TYR A 119 -1.03 -4.94 5.76
CA TYR A 119 0.19 -4.16 5.70
C TYR A 119 0.85 -3.96 7.08
N THR A 120 2.15 -3.73 7.06
CA THR A 120 2.97 -3.30 8.21
C THR A 120 3.60 -1.96 7.88
N VAL A 121 3.88 -1.19 8.92
CA VAL A 121 4.49 0.13 8.81
C VAL A 121 5.80 0.12 9.57
N LYS A 122 6.87 0.59 8.93
CA LYS A 122 8.16 0.79 9.55
C LYS A 122 8.64 2.21 9.26
N GLN A 123 9.00 2.92 10.31
CA GLN A 123 9.68 4.21 10.19
C GLN A 123 11.18 3.96 10.27
N MET A 124 11.93 4.55 9.35
CA MET A 124 13.37 4.44 9.25
C MET A 124 13.99 5.83 9.19
N PRO A 125 15.16 6.06 9.81
CA PRO A 125 15.89 7.30 9.60
C PRO A 125 16.24 7.46 8.11
N GLY A 126 15.89 8.60 7.52
CA GLY A 126 16.19 9.00 6.15
C GLY A 126 17.70 9.10 5.91
N HIS A 127 18.46 9.36 6.96
CA HIS A 127 19.92 9.20 7.02
C HIS A 127 20.33 7.82 7.52
N THR A 128 19.77 6.75 6.97
CA THR A 128 20.49 5.48 7.01
C THR A 128 21.59 5.63 5.95
N PRO A 129 22.88 5.87 6.32
CA PRO A 129 23.94 5.84 5.32
C PRO A 129 23.79 4.51 4.57
N LEU A 130 23.91 4.54 3.24
CA LEU A 130 23.92 3.33 2.43
C LEU A 130 25.02 2.43 3.00
N LYS A 131 24.61 1.54 3.89
CA LYS A 131 25.41 0.44 4.40
C LYS A 131 25.92 -0.24 3.14
N ALA A 132 27.23 -0.46 3.05
CA ALA A 132 27.80 -1.12 1.88
C ALA A 132 26.99 -2.40 1.63
N ALA A 133 26.82 -2.82 0.37
CA ALA A 133 25.99 -3.99 0.04
C ALA A 133 26.36 -5.26 0.86
N SER A 134 27.60 -5.32 1.37
CA SER A 134 28.09 -6.31 2.32
C SER A 134 27.35 -6.34 3.65
N ASP A 135 26.95 -5.17 4.18
CA ASP A 135 26.37 -5.03 5.52
C ASP A 135 24.86 -5.36 5.52
N LEU A 136 24.17 -5.09 4.40
CA LEU A 136 22.77 -5.51 4.20
C LEU A 136 22.64 -7.04 4.19
N ALA A 137 23.62 -7.75 3.61
CA ALA A 137 23.61 -9.21 3.53
C ALA A 137 23.82 -9.90 4.91
N VAL A 138 24.37 -9.18 5.89
CA VAL A 138 24.58 -9.68 7.25
C VAL A 138 23.30 -9.52 8.09
N ASP A 139 22.60 -8.39 7.97
CA ASP A 139 21.35 -8.16 8.71
C ASP A 139 20.21 -9.10 8.25
N MET A 140 20.20 -9.55 6.99
CA MET A 140 19.21 -10.52 6.49
C MET A 140 19.51 -11.99 6.83
N ARG A 141 20.71 -12.33 7.34
CA ARG A 141 21.07 -13.71 7.74
C ARG A 141 20.80 -14.02 9.22
N ASN A 142 20.45 -13.00 10.00
CA ASN A 142 20.20 -13.13 11.44
C ASN A 142 18.70 -13.06 11.79
N VAL A 143 17.83 -13.35 10.81
CA VAL A 143 16.38 -13.54 11.00
C VAL A 143 16.03 -14.99 10.73
#